data_AF-A0A397Z678-F1
#
_entry.id   AF-A0A397Z678-F1
#
_cell.length_a   1.000
_cell.length_b   1.000
_cell.length_c   1.000
_cell.angle_alpha   90.00
_cell.angle_beta   90.00
_cell.angle_gamma   90.00
#
_symmetry.space_group_name_H-M   'P 1'
#
loop_
_entity.id
_entity.type
_entity.pdbx_description
1 polymer ?
#
loop_
_entity_poly.entity_id
_entity_poly.type
_entity_poly.pdbx_seq_one_letter_code
_entity_poly.pdbx_strand_id
1 'polypeptide(L)'
;MESKPSGPVVLTAEEESVLKEGIYLELSQWTAMKAAVDNGWGGRDSHEKANRTLSTVVDYFIHLKDPTTGFDGLADILENGLYELNTVADDGSLEEVTETLLVWYYECLEGNYQRLEKLRATSSQRRASVVKVSNGNDEDDEESDDDDEDEDTNMNDDQTTDMMVDASEQKPEAMPVDEPIADDGWTTVPCRKNKGKRRN
;
A
#
# COMPACT_ATOMS: atom_id res chain seq x y z
N MET A 1 1.17 -31.06 35.63
CA MET A 1 2.50 -30.78 35.07
C MET A 1 2.40 -31.15 33.62
N GLU A 2 1.82 -30.26 32.82
CA GLU A 2 1.55 -30.56 31.41
C GLU A 2 2.84 -30.38 30.63
N SER A 3 3.25 -31.45 29.97
CA SER A 3 4.51 -31.58 29.26
C SER A 3 4.58 -30.59 28.11
N LYS A 4 5.60 -29.74 28.13
CA LYS A 4 6.00 -28.87 27.03
C LYS A 4 6.69 -29.73 25.96
N PRO A 5 6.10 -29.99 24.77
CA PRO A 5 6.88 -30.51 23.67
C PRO A 5 7.64 -29.33 23.06
N SER A 6 8.90 -29.17 23.46
CA SER A 6 9.89 -28.36 22.73
C SER A 6 10.25 -29.09 21.44
N GLY A 7 9.35 -29.07 20.47
CA GLY A 7 9.65 -29.35 19.06
C GLY A 7 9.91 -28.04 18.32
N PRO A 8 10.44 -28.08 17.08
CA PRO A 8 10.38 -26.90 16.21
C PRO A 8 8.93 -26.44 16.18
N VAL A 9 8.71 -25.13 16.29
CA VAL A 9 7.39 -24.52 16.16
C VAL A 9 6.89 -24.85 14.75
N VAL A 10 6.04 -25.87 14.61
CA VAL A 10 5.40 -26.21 13.34
C VAL A 10 3.99 -25.67 13.43
N LEU A 11 3.74 -24.57 12.73
CA LEU A 11 2.37 -24.07 12.55
C LEU A 11 1.60 -25.09 11.72
N THR A 12 0.36 -25.34 12.13
CA THR A 12 -0.61 -26.08 11.34
C THR A 12 -1.07 -25.24 10.15
N ALA A 13 -1.57 -25.89 9.09
CA ALA A 13 -2.05 -25.18 7.90
C ALA A 13 -3.18 -24.17 8.20
N GLU A 14 -3.98 -24.42 9.24
CA GLU A 14 -5.01 -23.49 9.71
C GLU A 14 -4.38 -22.26 10.35
N GLU A 15 -3.40 -22.43 11.24
CA GLU A 15 -2.66 -21.34 11.87
C GLU A 15 -1.88 -20.51 10.85
N GLU A 16 -1.28 -21.12 9.83
CA GLU A 16 -0.62 -20.42 8.73
C GLU A 16 -1.59 -19.53 7.94
N SER A 17 -2.79 -20.04 7.64
CA SER A 17 -3.81 -19.25 6.93
C SER A 17 -4.27 -18.06 7.76
N VAL A 18 -4.47 -18.28 9.06
CA VAL A 18 -4.90 -17.25 10.01
C VAL A 18 -3.82 -16.20 10.20
N LEU A 19 -2.56 -16.62 10.34
CA LEU A 19 -1.40 -15.74 10.43
C LEU A 19 -1.26 -14.89 9.16
N LYS A 20 -1.37 -15.51 7.98
CA LYS A 20 -1.29 -14.82 6.68
C LYS A 20 -2.39 -13.77 6.53
N GLU A 21 -3.63 -14.10 6.87
CA GLU A 21 -4.74 -13.13 6.87
C GLU A 21 -4.43 -11.95 7.80
N GLY A 22 -3.89 -12.26 8.98
CA GLY A 22 -3.45 -11.30 9.96
C GLY A 22 -2.43 -10.29 9.47
N ILE A 23 -1.31 -10.80 8.99
CA ILE A 23 -0.21 -9.99 8.45
C ILE A 23 -0.73 -9.14 7.31
N TYR A 24 -1.57 -9.70 6.43
CA TYR A 24 -2.18 -8.93 5.35
C TYR A 24 -3.02 -7.76 5.87
N LEU A 25 -3.87 -8.01 6.86
CA LEU A 25 -4.71 -6.97 7.44
C LEU A 25 -3.88 -5.87 8.12
N GLU A 26 -2.82 -6.23 8.81
CA GLU A 26 -1.92 -5.28 9.48
C GLU A 26 -1.17 -4.41 8.45
N LEU A 27 -0.51 -5.04 7.46
CA LEU A 27 0.21 -4.34 6.40
C LEU A 27 -0.70 -3.47 5.54
N SER A 28 -1.94 -3.89 5.29
CA SER A 28 -2.92 -3.09 4.55
C SER A 28 -3.45 -1.87 5.32
N GLN A 29 -3.31 -1.88 6.65
CA GLN A 29 -3.70 -0.77 7.52
C GLN A 29 -2.53 0.17 7.83
N TRP A 30 -1.30 -0.32 7.67
CA TRP A 30 -0.11 0.50 7.87
C TRP A 30 -0.08 1.66 6.88
N THR A 31 -0.20 2.87 7.42
CA THR A 31 -0.38 4.10 6.65
C THR A 31 0.72 4.33 5.61
N ALA A 32 1.98 4.02 5.93
CA ALA A 32 3.11 4.19 5.01
C ALA A 32 2.97 3.28 3.78
N MET A 33 2.73 1.99 4.00
CA MET A 33 2.60 1.01 2.93
C MET A 33 1.32 1.24 2.11
N LYS A 34 0.21 1.54 2.78
CA LYS A 34 -1.05 1.89 2.13
C LYS A 34 -0.92 3.14 1.25
N ALA A 35 -0.32 4.21 1.76
CA ALA A 35 -0.12 5.42 0.99
C ALA A 35 0.78 5.17 -0.23
N ALA A 36 1.84 4.38 -0.09
CA ALA A 36 2.72 4.06 -1.19
C ALA A 36 2.04 3.24 -2.29
N VAL A 37 1.14 2.34 -1.91
CA VAL A 37 0.32 1.55 -2.86
C VAL A 37 -0.74 2.43 -3.53
N ASP A 38 -1.55 3.15 -2.75
CA ASP A 38 -2.66 3.98 -3.25
C ASP A 38 -2.17 5.11 -4.18
N ASN A 39 -0.98 5.67 -3.92
CA ASN A 39 -0.38 6.71 -4.75
C ASN A 39 0.55 6.16 -5.85
N GLY A 40 0.73 4.83 -5.94
CA GLY A 40 1.58 4.22 -6.96
C GLY A 40 3.06 4.57 -6.87
N TRP A 41 3.60 4.83 -5.66
CA TRP A 41 5.00 5.21 -5.46
C TRP A 41 5.98 4.10 -5.86
N GLY A 42 5.56 2.83 -5.77
CA GLY A 42 6.28 1.66 -6.27
C GLY A 42 6.16 1.39 -7.78
N GLY A 43 5.44 2.22 -8.54
CA GLY A 43 5.20 2.04 -9.97
C GLY A 43 3.95 1.20 -10.29
N ARG A 44 3.86 0.67 -11.51
CA ARG A 44 2.69 -0.11 -11.98
C ARG A 44 2.42 -1.36 -11.15
N ASP A 45 3.48 -1.92 -10.57
CA ASP A 45 3.45 -3.16 -9.80
C ASP A 45 3.44 -2.92 -8.28
N SER A 46 3.06 -1.72 -7.82
CA SER A 46 2.98 -1.37 -6.38
C SER A 46 2.23 -2.42 -5.55
N HIS A 47 1.08 -2.90 -6.05
CA HIS A 47 0.31 -3.94 -5.36
C HIS A 47 1.04 -5.28 -5.31
N GLU A 48 1.73 -5.66 -6.38
CA GLU A 48 2.50 -6.90 -6.43
C GLU A 48 3.69 -6.86 -5.47
N LYS A 49 4.40 -5.73 -5.41
CA LYS A 49 5.48 -5.49 -4.44
C LYS A 49 4.98 -5.60 -3.00
N ALA A 50 3.84 -4.98 -2.68
CA ALA A 50 3.22 -5.09 -1.37
C ALA A 50 2.87 -6.55 -1.00
N ASN A 51 2.31 -7.30 -1.95
CA ASN A 51 2.01 -8.72 -1.77
C ASN A 51 3.27 -9.58 -1.63
N ARG A 52 4.36 -9.23 -2.32
CA ARG A 52 5.65 -9.91 -2.18
C ARG A 52 6.25 -9.68 -0.79
N THR A 53 6.17 -8.46 -0.25
CA THR A 53 6.57 -8.18 1.14
C THR A 53 5.76 -9.04 2.12
N LEU A 54 4.43 -9.10 1.95
CA LEU A 54 3.58 -9.98 2.74
C LEU A 54 4.03 -11.45 2.69
N SER A 55 4.25 -12.01 1.50
CA SER A 55 4.74 -13.37 1.34
C SER A 55 6.08 -13.59 2.04
N THR A 56 7.00 -12.63 1.93
CA THR A 56 8.32 -12.70 2.56
C THR A 56 8.22 -12.70 4.09
N VAL A 57 7.30 -11.91 4.66
CA VAL A 57 7.03 -11.88 6.10
C VAL A 57 6.43 -13.21 6.58
N VAL A 58 5.48 -13.78 5.83
CA VAL A 58 4.89 -15.09 6.16
C VAL A 58 5.96 -16.18 6.12
N ASP A 59 6.77 -16.22 5.06
CA ASP A 59 7.87 -17.18 4.93
C ASP A 59 8.90 -17.03 6.06
N TYR A 60 9.17 -15.79 6.49
CA TYR A 60 10.05 -15.52 7.62
C TYR A 60 9.52 -16.15 8.91
N PHE A 61 8.23 -15.98 9.22
CA PHE A 61 7.61 -16.59 10.39
C PHE A 61 7.62 -18.11 10.37
N ILE A 62 7.36 -18.73 9.21
CA ILE A 62 7.39 -20.20 9.05
C ILE A 62 8.80 -20.76 9.34
N HIS A 63 9.85 -20.01 8.97
CA HIS A 63 11.24 -20.42 9.19
C HIS A 63 11.81 -19.93 10.54
N LEU A 64 11.05 -19.13 11.30
CA LEU A 64 11.51 -18.53 12.53
C LEU A 64 11.62 -19.58 13.65
N LYS A 65 12.85 -20.02 13.91
CA LYS A 65 13.15 -21.04 14.95
C LYS A 65 13.03 -20.49 16.37
N ASP A 66 13.35 -19.20 16.56
CA ASP A 66 13.28 -18.53 17.85
C ASP A 66 12.47 -17.23 17.71
N PRO A 67 11.28 -17.18 18.30
CA PRO A 67 10.43 -15.99 18.28
C PRO A 67 11.10 -14.75 18.89
N THR A 68 12.06 -14.92 19.79
CA THR A 68 12.69 -13.80 20.52
C THR A 68 13.74 -13.06 19.69
N THR A 69 14.27 -13.70 18.63
CA THR A 69 15.27 -13.12 17.72
C THR A 69 14.62 -12.60 16.43
N GLY A 70 13.29 -12.65 16.33
CA GLY A 70 12.55 -12.33 15.12
C GLY A 70 12.45 -10.85 14.76
N PHE A 71 12.79 -9.94 15.67
CA PHE A 71 12.55 -8.50 15.49
C PHE A 71 13.41 -7.88 14.38
N ASP A 72 14.72 -8.05 14.47
CA ASP A 72 15.69 -7.43 13.56
C ASP A 72 15.45 -7.87 12.11
N GLY A 73 15.31 -9.18 11.88
CA GLY A 73 15.05 -9.71 10.55
C GLY A 73 13.68 -9.34 9.99
N LEU A 74 12.66 -9.18 10.85
CA LEU A 74 11.35 -8.72 10.41
C LEU A 74 11.36 -7.23 10.05
N ALA A 75 12.02 -6.41 10.86
CA ALA A 75 12.20 -4.99 10.59
C ALA A 75 12.92 -4.77 9.24
N ASP A 76 14.00 -5.51 8.99
CA ASP A 76 14.73 -5.47 7.71
C ASP A 76 13.84 -5.83 6.50
N ILE A 77 12.98 -6.85 6.63
CA ILE A 77 12.06 -7.26 5.57
C ILE A 77 11.04 -6.16 5.27
N LEU A 78 10.48 -5.53 6.32
CA LEU A 78 9.51 -4.45 6.19
C LEU A 78 10.15 -3.19 5.62
N GLU A 79 11.35 -2.83 6.08
CA GLU A 79 12.12 -1.70 5.55
C GLU A 79 12.44 -1.90 4.07
N ASN A 80 12.92 -3.09 3.68
CA ASN A 80 13.14 -3.41 2.27
C ASN A 80 11.84 -3.35 1.46
N GLY A 81 10.72 -3.78 2.03
CA GLY A 81 9.40 -3.66 1.41
C GLY A 81 8.97 -2.21 1.15
N LEU A 82 9.21 -1.31 2.10
CA LEU A 82 8.97 0.12 1.93
C LEU A 82 9.92 0.73 0.88
N TYR A 83 11.19 0.34 0.91
CA TYR A 83 12.18 0.80 -0.07
C TYR A 83 11.80 0.40 -1.50
N GLU A 84 11.30 -0.83 -1.71
CA GLU A 84 10.80 -1.29 -3.02
C GLU A 84 9.58 -0.49 -3.51
N LEU A 85 8.78 0.03 -2.57
CA LEU A 85 7.66 0.93 -2.83
C LEU A 85 8.09 2.41 -2.92
N ASN A 86 9.40 2.70 -2.90
CA ASN A 86 9.98 4.04 -2.90
C ASN A 86 9.43 4.92 -1.77
N THR A 87 9.26 4.33 -0.58
CA THR A 87 8.79 5.01 0.63
C THR A 87 9.69 4.69 1.82
N VAL A 88 9.59 5.50 2.88
CA VAL A 88 10.24 5.27 4.17
C VAL A 88 9.26 5.62 5.29
N ALA A 89 9.36 4.93 6.43
CA ALA A 89 8.60 5.22 7.64
C ALA A 89 9.56 5.76 8.72
N ASP A 90 9.53 7.08 8.93
CA ASP A 90 10.37 7.80 9.93
C ASP A 90 9.56 8.23 11.17
N ASP A 91 8.32 7.78 11.26
CA ASP A 91 7.38 8.09 12.34
C ASP A 91 7.41 7.05 13.49
N GLY A 92 8.33 6.09 13.44
CA GLY A 92 8.41 4.97 14.38
C GLY A 92 7.36 3.87 14.12
N SER A 93 6.57 3.98 13.04
CA SER A 93 5.54 2.99 12.74
C SER A 93 6.11 1.67 12.24
N LEU A 94 7.34 1.67 11.71
CA LEU A 94 8.06 0.45 11.33
C LEU A 94 8.26 -0.45 12.55
N GLU A 95 8.79 0.09 13.65
CA GLU A 95 8.99 -0.70 14.87
C GLU A 95 7.65 -1.16 15.46
N GLU A 96 6.64 -0.29 15.52
CA GLU A 96 5.32 -0.63 16.08
C GLU A 96 4.64 -1.78 15.31
N VAL A 97 4.70 -1.75 13.98
CA VAL A 97 4.16 -2.82 13.12
C VAL A 97 4.96 -4.11 13.33
N THR A 98 6.30 -4.02 13.40
CA THR A 98 7.18 -5.17 13.66
C THR A 98 6.84 -5.85 14.98
N GLU A 99 6.71 -5.09 16.07
CA GLU A 99 6.30 -5.60 17.38
C GLU A 99 4.91 -6.23 17.33
N THR A 100 3.97 -5.58 16.66
CA THR A 100 2.60 -6.07 16.53
C THR A 100 2.55 -7.42 15.81
N LEU A 101 3.28 -7.57 14.71
CA LEU A 101 3.37 -8.81 13.96
C LEU A 101 4.02 -9.94 14.78
N LEU A 102 5.05 -9.63 15.58
CA LEU A 102 5.63 -10.61 16.50
C LEU A 102 4.64 -11.06 17.57
N VAL A 103 3.95 -10.13 18.22
CA VAL A 103 2.91 -10.46 19.22
C VAL A 103 1.83 -11.35 18.60
N TRP A 104 1.42 -11.06 17.37
CA TRP A 104 0.48 -11.89 16.61
C TRP A 104 0.99 -13.30 16.38
N TYR A 105 2.26 -13.44 16.02
CA TYR A 105 2.88 -14.74 15.86
C TYR A 105 2.82 -15.52 17.18
N TYR A 106 3.16 -14.91 18.32
CA TYR A 106 3.03 -15.54 19.64
C TYR A 106 1.58 -15.94 19.97
N GLU A 107 0.62 -15.06 19.73
CA GLU A 107 -0.80 -15.34 19.96
C GLU A 107 -1.30 -16.50 19.08
N CYS A 108 -0.82 -16.62 17.85
CA CYS A 108 -1.11 -17.77 16.99
C CYS A 108 -0.54 -19.07 17.55
N LEU A 109 0.66 -19.05 18.14
CA LEU A 109 1.25 -20.23 18.81
C LEU A 109 0.53 -20.63 20.09
N GLU A 110 -0.10 -19.68 20.77
CA GLU A 110 -0.93 -19.93 21.95
C GLU A 110 -2.39 -20.29 21.60
N GLY A 111 -2.77 -20.20 20.33
CA GLY A 111 -4.13 -20.45 19.84
C GLY A 111 -5.15 -19.36 20.21
N ASN A 112 -4.71 -18.13 20.48
CA ASN A 112 -5.55 -17.03 20.92
C ASN A 112 -5.81 -16.00 19.80
N TYR A 113 -6.97 -16.10 19.13
CA TYR A 113 -7.29 -15.28 17.95
C TYR A 113 -8.14 -14.02 18.25
N GLN A 114 -8.27 -13.62 19.51
CA GLN A 114 -9.12 -12.49 19.90
C GLN A 114 -8.69 -11.15 19.28
N ARG A 115 -7.38 -10.96 19.04
CA ARG A 115 -6.86 -9.74 18.41
C ARG A 115 -7.15 -9.70 16.92
N LEU A 116 -7.03 -10.84 16.22
CA LEU A 116 -7.42 -10.98 14.82
C LEU A 116 -8.90 -10.67 14.60
N GLU A 117 -9.78 -11.17 15.46
CA GLU A 117 -11.22 -10.93 15.32
C GLU A 117 -11.55 -9.43 15.42
N LYS A 118 -10.90 -8.71 16.33
CA LYS A 118 -11.00 -7.25 16.41
C LYS A 118 -10.47 -6.56 15.15
N LEU A 119 -9.33 -7.00 14.62
CA LEU A 119 -8.75 -6.44 13.40
C LEU A 119 -9.64 -6.69 12.18
N ARG A 120 -10.26 -7.87 12.09
CA ARG A 120 -11.24 -8.21 11.05
C ARG A 120 -12.49 -7.33 11.16
N ALA A 121 -12.96 -7.07 12.38
CA ALA A 121 -14.09 -6.18 12.63
C ALA A 121 -13.78 -4.73 12.20
N THR A 122 -12.63 -4.18 12.58
CA THR A 122 -12.24 -2.80 12.20
C THR A 122 -12.01 -2.66 10.70
N SER A 123 -11.40 -3.66 10.05
CA SER A 123 -11.20 -3.68 8.60
C SER A 123 -12.54 -3.73 7.85
N SER A 124 -13.47 -4.59 8.30
CA SER A 124 -14.81 -4.71 7.72
C SER A 124 -15.63 -3.42 7.90
N GLN A 125 -15.56 -2.80 9.08
CA GLN A 125 -16.22 -1.52 9.36
C GLN A 125 -15.68 -0.37 8.50
N ARG A 126 -14.37 -0.33 8.25
CA ARG A 126 -13.75 0.68 7.38
C ARG A 126 -14.12 0.47 5.90
N ARG A 127 -14.19 -0.78 5.42
CA ARG A 127 -14.68 -1.06 4.07
C ARG A 127 -16.16 -0.68 3.91
N ALA A 128 -16.99 -0.91 4.93
CA ALA A 128 -18.39 -0.49 4.92
C ALA A 128 -18.58 1.03 5.04
N SER A 129 -17.67 1.76 5.73
CA SER A 129 -17.76 3.22 5.86
C SER A 129 -17.33 3.97 4.60
N VAL A 130 -16.44 3.40 3.78
CA VAL A 130 -16.03 4.00 2.49
C VAL A 130 -17.19 4.05 1.48
N VAL A 131 -18.21 3.21 1.64
CA VAL A 131 -19.42 3.21 0.78
C VAL A 131 -20.43 4.32 1.18
N LYS A 132 -20.21 5.04 2.29
CA LYS A 132 -21.13 6.09 2.77
C LYS A 132 -20.56 7.49 2.56
N VAL A 133 -20.25 7.83 1.31
CA VAL A 133 -20.30 9.22 0.83
C VAL A 133 -21.21 9.26 -0.40
N SER A 134 -22.47 8.90 -0.19
CA SER A 134 -23.53 9.38 -1.08
C SER A 134 -24.07 10.66 -0.48
N ASN A 135 -23.95 11.71 -1.28
CA ASN A 135 -24.47 13.04 -1.06
C ASN A 135 -25.91 12.95 -0.53
N GLY A 136 -26.16 13.46 0.66
CA GLY A 136 -27.52 13.51 1.22
C GLY A 136 -28.42 14.37 0.35
N ASN A 137 -29.24 13.73 -0.47
CA ASN A 137 -30.63 14.14 -0.63
C ASN A 137 -31.47 12.87 -0.51
N ASP A 138 -32.16 12.80 0.63
CA ASP A 138 -33.24 11.90 0.97
C ASP A 138 -34.31 11.93 -0.12
N GLU A 139 -34.73 10.76 -0.61
CA GLU A 139 -36.12 10.39 -0.88
C GLU A 139 -36.17 8.93 -1.37
N ASP A 140 -37.07 8.17 -0.76
CA ASP A 140 -37.58 6.82 -1.07
C ASP A 140 -37.36 6.32 -2.51
N ASP A 141 -36.96 5.04 -2.64
CA ASP A 141 -37.82 4.06 -3.33
C ASP A 141 -37.33 2.63 -3.06
N GLU A 142 -38.19 1.81 -2.45
CA GLU A 142 -38.07 0.36 -2.46
C GLU A 142 -38.62 -0.15 -3.79
N GLU A 143 -37.84 -0.83 -4.63
CA GLU A 143 -38.44 -1.75 -5.62
C GLU A 143 -37.46 -2.88 -5.97
N SER A 144 -38.02 -4.08 -6.01
CA SER A 144 -37.45 -5.38 -6.40
C SER A 144 -37.39 -5.56 -7.93
N ASP A 145 -36.91 -6.73 -8.36
CA ASP A 145 -36.86 -7.37 -9.70
C ASP A 145 -35.57 -7.16 -10.49
N ASP A 146 -34.75 -8.19 -10.73
CA ASP A 146 -34.94 -9.50 -11.41
C ASP A 146 -34.59 -9.40 -12.91
N ASP A 147 -33.83 -10.42 -13.34
CA ASP A 147 -33.45 -10.87 -14.69
C ASP A 147 -32.93 -9.88 -15.75
N ASP A 148 -31.75 -10.17 -16.31
CA ASP A 148 -31.67 -10.90 -17.59
C ASP A 148 -30.25 -10.96 -18.15
N GLU A 149 -29.96 -12.11 -18.74
CA GLU A 149 -28.79 -12.49 -19.51
C GLU A 149 -28.68 -11.71 -20.85
N ASP A 150 -27.46 -11.52 -21.36
CA ASP A 150 -27.06 -11.63 -22.79
C ASP A 150 -25.70 -10.94 -22.99
N GLU A 151 -24.63 -11.68 -23.29
CA GLU A 151 -24.19 -12.19 -24.60
C GLU A 151 -23.27 -11.19 -25.35
N ASP A 152 -22.11 -11.75 -25.72
CA ASP A 152 -20.98 -11.19 -26.46
C ASP A 152 -21.34 -10.24 -27.61
N THR A 153 -20.56 -9.17 -27.79
CA THR A 153 -20.14 -8.77 -29.14
C THR A 153 -18.73 -8.17 -29.16
N ASN A 154 -17.85 -9.03 -29.65
CA ASN A 154 -16.55 -8.79 -30.26
C ASN A 154 -16.61 -7.65 -31.32
N MET A 155 -15.80 -6.59 -31.15
CA MET A 155 -15.43 -5.67 -32.24
C MET A 155 -13.92 -5.44 -32.15
N ASN A 156 -13.22 -6.20 -32.98
CA ASN A 156 -11.83 -5.97 -33.37
C ASN A 156 -11.75 -4.81 -34.38
N ASP A 157 -10.51 -4.37 -34.63
CA ASP A 157 -10.04 -3.56 -35.77
C ASP A 157 -10.21 -2.04 -35.60
N ASP A 158 -9.24 -1.16 -35.84
CA ASP A 158 -7.82 -1.17 -36.27
C ASP A 158 -7.42 0.33 -36.24
N GLN A 159 -6.30 0.70 -36.87
CA GLN A 159 -5.87 2.06 -37.22
C GLN A 159 -4.81 2.65 -36.27
N THR A 160 -3.60 2.08 -36.37
CA THR A 160 -2.38 2.75 -36.85
C THR A 160 -2.25 4.27 -36.62
N THR A 161 -1.19 4.71 -35.93
CA THR A 161 -0.18 5.64 -36.48
C THR A 161 1.03 5.73 -35.56
N ASP A 162 2.14 5.12 -36.00
CA ASP A 162 3.51 5.48 -35.66
C ASP A 162 3.78 6.97 -35.91
N MET A 163 4.31 7.68 -34.92
CA MET A 163 5.03 8.94 -35.14
C MET A 163 6.43 8.86 -34.54
N MET A 164 7.38 8.76 -35.46
CA MET A 164 8.83 8.72 -35.28
C MET A 164 9.41 10.06 -35.73
N VAL A 165 9.79 10.94 -34.79
CA VAL A 165 10.55 12.21 -35.01
C VAL A 165 11.10 12.59 -33.63
N ASP A 166 12.34 12.97 -33.36
CA ASP A 166 13.60 13.06 -34.08
C ASP A 166 14.67 13.25 -32.99
N ALA A 167 15.86 12.70 -33.24
CA ALA A 167 17.01 12.85 -32.37
C ALA A 167 17.64 14.24 -32.60
N SER A 168 17.67 15.07 -31.57
CA SER A 168 18.54 16.24 -31.55
C SER A 168 19.34 16.29 -30.25
N GLU A 169 20.54 15.71 -30.30
CA GLU A 169 21.65 15.99 -29.40
C GLU A 169 22.08 17.44 -29.55
N GLN A 170 21.95 18.28 -28.51
CA GLN A 170 22.84 19.43 -28.30
C GLN A 170 23.06 19.67 -26.80
N LYS A 171 24.29 19.38 -26.37
CA LYS A 171 24.98 19.88 -25.17
C LYS A 171 26.36 20.37 -25.66
N PRO A 172 27.13 21.24 -24.98
CA PRO A 172 26.88 22.07 -23.78
C PRO A 172 27.09 23.57 -24.05
N GLU A 173 26.61 24.47 -23.19
CA GLU A 173 27.42 25.64 -22.79
C GLU A 173 27.11 26.05 -21.35
N ALA A 174 28.18 26.34 -20.64
CA ALA A 174 28.24 26.68 -19.23
C ALA A 174 27.90 28.14 -18.99
N MET A 175 27.22 28.43 -17.88
CA MET A 175 27.30 29.73 -17.22
C MET A 175 27.44 29.46 -15.71
N PRO A 176 28.50 29.97 -15.05
CA PRO A 176 28.57 29.99 -13.60
C PRO A 176 27.70 31.14 -13.06
N VAL A 177 27.65 31.24 -11.73
CA VAL A 177 27.35 32.43 -10.90
C VAL A 177 26.10 32.24 -10.02
N ASP A 178 26.47 31.90 -8.78
CA ASP A 178 25.91 32.28 -7.48
C ASP A 178 24.61 31.65 -6.96
N GLU A 179 24.81 30.82 -5.93
CA GLU A 179 23.89 30.68 -4.79
C GLU A 179 23.52 32.06 -4.24
N PRO A 180 22.23 32.25 -3.91
CA PRO A 180 21.95 32.76 -2.59
C PRO A 180 21.14 31.75 -1.80
N ILE A 181 21.70 31.50 -0.62
CA ILE A 181 21.12 30.92 0.58
C ILE A 181 19.59 31.03 0.63
N ALA A 182 18.95 29.87 0.83
CA ALA A 182 17.54 29.77 1.14
C ALA A 182 17.24 30.43 2.48
N ASP A 183 16.33 31.41 2.48
CA ASP A 183 15.35 31.59 3.54
C ASP A 183 14.20 32.48 3.03
N ASP A 184 12.99 32.15 3.45
CA ASP A 184 11.72 32.87 3.26
C ASP A 184 10.79 32.44 2.11
N GLY A 185 9.58 32.05 2.52
CA GLY A 185 8.61 31.27 1.77
C GLY A 185 7.83 32.02 0.71
N TRP A 186 7.28 31.23 -0.22
CA TRP A 186 6.24 31.57 -1.18
C TRP A 186 6.46 32.85 -2.01
N THR A 187 7.15 32.69 -3.14
CA THR A 187 7.18 33.72 -4.19
C THR A 187 5.80 33.86 -4.86
N THR A 188 5.20 35.04 -4.74
CA THR A 188 3.92 35.38 -5.39
C THR A 188 4.12 35.59 -6.88
N VAL A 189 3.43 34.79 -7.72
CA VAL A 189 3.45 34.96 -9.18
C VAL A 189 2.57 36.15 -9.61
N PRO A 190 3.11 37.20 -10.26
CA PRO A 190 2.28 38.27 -10.78
C PRO A 190 1.51 37.76 -12.02
N CYS A 191 0.17 37.81 -11.96
CA CYS A 191 -0.69 37.50 -13.11
C CYS A 191 -0.38 38.46 -14.28
N ARG A 192 0.05 37.89 -15.42
CA ARG A 192 0.30 38.64 -16.66
C ARG A 192 -1.01 39.26 -17.16
N LYS A 193 -1.13 40.58 -17.00
CA LYS A 193 -2.23 41.39 -17.50
C LYS A 193 -2.15 41.49 -19.03
N ASN A 194 -2.97 40.71 -19.73
CA ASN A 194 -3.05 40.74 -21.19
C ASN A 194 -3.71 42.06 -21.65
N LYS A 195 -2.91 43.07 -22.04
CA LYS A 195 -3.42 44.31 -22.66
C LYS A 195 -3.83 44.00 -24.10
N GLY A 196 -5.13 43.78 -24.30
CA GLY A 196 -5.76 43.66 -25.61
C GLY A 196 -5.45 44.87 -26.49
N LYS A 197 -4.79 44.60 -27.62
CA LYS A 197 -4.45 45.56 -28.68
C LYS A 197 -5.72 45.95 -29.45
N ARG A 198 -6.31 47.10 -29.11
CA ARG A 198 -7.37 47.70 -29.96
C ARG A 198 -6.69 48.34 -31.17
N ARG A 199 -6.98 47.80 -32.35
CA ARG A 199 -6.61 48.34 -33.66
C ARG A 199 -7.50 49.54 -33.98
N ASN A 200 -6.92 50.61 -34.51
CA ASN A 200 -7.61 51.64 -35.28
C ASN A 200 -7.19 51.49 -36.74
#